data_AF-A0A8J2TFR5-F1
#
_entry.id   AF-A0A8J2TFR5-F1
#
_cell.length_a   1.000
_cell.length_b   1.000
_cell.length_c   1.000
_cell.angle_alpha   90.00
_cell.angle_beta   90.00
_cell.angle_gamma   90.00
#
_symmetry.space_group_name_H-M   'P 1'
#
loop_
_entity.id
_entity.type
_entity.pdbx_description
1 polymer ?
#
loop_
_entity_poly.entity_id
_entity_poly.type
_entity_poly.pdbx_seq_one_letter_code
_entity_poly.pdbx_strand_id
1 'polypeptide(L)'
;MLKYKYQSERRSNTWRLTLDEHRDRIEEDLKESPSLKPFIREVFLECYQKARRKASIETDLPINTFPIELPFTLEEVLNLEYLPE
;
A
#
# COMPACT_ATOMS: atom_id res chain seq x y z
N MET A 1 -1.48 -3.64 -0.78
CA MET A 1 -0.10 -4.03 -1.16
C MET A 1 0.42 -5.24 -0.37
N LEU A 2 0.61 -5.16 0.95
CA LEU A 2 1.23 -6.26 1.72
C LEU A 2 0.47 -7.59 1.65
N LYS A 3 -0.84 -7.57 1.94
CA LYS A 3 -1.68 -8.77 1.81
C LYS A 3 -1.64 -9.37 0.39
N TYR A 4 -1.59 -8.53 -0.64
CA TYR A 4 -1.49 -8.97 -2.03
C TYR A 4 -0.14 -9.66 -2.30
N LYS A 5 0.96 -9.12 -1.78
CA LYS A 5 2.31 -9.70 -1.89
C LYS A 5 2.40 -11.06 -1.19
N TYR A 6 1.98 -11.12 0.06
CA TYR A 6 2.21 -12.28 0.94
C TYR A 6 1.11 -13.35 0.91
N GLN A 7 -0.02 -13.11 0.23
CA GLN A 7 -1.07 -14.12 0.02
C GLN A 7 -1.36 -14.30 -1.48
N SER A 8 -0.37 -14.76 -2.24
CA SER A 8 -0.46 -15.00 -3.69
C SER A 8 -1.68 -15.87 -4.06
N GLU A 9 -1.90 -16.94 -3.30
CA GLU A 9 -3.01 -17.90 -3.48
C GLU A 9 -4.41 -17.27 -3.31
N ARG A 10 -4.51 -16.11 -2.67
CA ARG A 10 -5.77 -15.43 -2.37
C ARG A 10 -5.97 -14.16 -3.20
N ARG A 11 -5.08 -13.88 -4.17
CA ARG A 11 -5.21 -12.76 -5.09
C ARG A 11 -6.52 -12.89 -5.86
N SER A 12 -7.33 -11.84 -5.85
CA SER A 12 -8.60 -11.78 -6.56
C SER A 12 -8.74 -10.45 -7.30
N ASN A 13 -9.64 -10.41 -8.28
CA ASN A 13 -9.99 -9.16 -8.97
C ASN A 13 -10.55 -8.12 -8.01
N THR A 14 -11.28 -8.54 -6.97
CA THR A 14 -11.78 -7.64 -5.93
C THR A 14 -10.64 -6.93 -5.21
N TRP A 15 -9.56 -7.64 -4.84
CA TRP A 15 -8.42 -6.99 -4.19
C TRP A 15 -7.68 -6.04 -5.14
N ARG A 16 -7.61 -6.37 -6.45
CA ARG A 16 -7.06 -5.47 -7.46
C ARG A 16 -7.89 -4.19 -7.56
N LEU A 17 -9.22 -4.32 -7.65
CA LEU A 17 -10.15 -3.17 -7.68
C LEU A 17 -10.02 -2.30 -6.42
N THR A 18 -9.91 -2.89 -5.24
CA THR A 18 -9.68 -2.12 -4.00
C THR A 18 -8.35 -1.37 -4.02
N LEU A 19 -7.29 -1.94 -4.60
CA LEU A 19 -6.01 -1.22 -4.74
C LEU A 19 -6.12 -0.06 -5.73
N ASP A 20 -6.81 -0.29 -6.84
CA ASP A 20 -7.06 0.70 -7.90
C ASP A 20 -7.86 1.89 -7.34
N GLU A 21 -9.01 1.61 -6.71
CA GLU A 21 -9.88 2.64 -6.10
C GLU A 21 -9.12 3.50 -5.06
N HIS A 22 -8.29 2.88 -4.23
CA HIS A 22 -7.50 3.64 -3.26
C HIS A 22 -6.44 4.51 -3.90
N ARG A 23 -5.86 4.09 -5.04
CA ARG A 23 -4.86 4.87 -5.76
C ARG A 23 -5.51 6.05 -6.50
N ASP A 24 -6.64 5.82 -7.16
CA ASP A 24 -7.41 6.89 -7.81
C ASP A 24 -7.77 7.99 -6.81
N ARG A 25 -8.27 7.61 -5.63
CA ARG A 25 -8.59 8.57 -4.57
C ARG A 25 -7.38 9.37 -4.10
N ILE A 26 -6.22 8.73 -3.95
CA ILE A 26 -4.99 9.46 -3.60
C ILE A 26 -4.58 10.40 -4.74
N GLU A 27 -4.71 9.98 -5.99
CA GLU A 27 -4.40 10.80 -7.16
C GLU A 27 -5.32 12.04 -7.23
N GLU A 28 -6.62 11.86 -6.99
CA GLU A 28 -7.62 12.93 -6.90
C GLU A 28 -7.28 13.91 -5.77
N ASP A 29 -7.03 13.41 -4.55
CA ASP A 29 -6.62 14.23 -3.40
C ASP A 29 -5.36 15.06 -3.71
N LEU A 30 -4.39 14.47 -4.43
CA LEU A 30 -3.16 15.15 -4.84
C LEU A 30 -3.36 16.15 -5.98
N LYS A 31 -4.37 15.95 -6.85
CA LYS A 31 -4.75 16.91 -7.89
C LYS A 31 -5.42 18.12 -7.26
N GLU A 32 -6.32 17.91 -6.30
CA GLU A 32 -7.01 18.98 -5.57
C GLU A 32 -6.07 19.75 -4.64
N SER A 33 -5.12 19.06 -4.01
CA SER A 33 -4.16 19.66 -3.07
C SER A 33 -2.71 19.28 -3.40
N PRO A 34 -2.07 19.93 -4.39
CA PRO A 34 -0.70 19.62 -4.79
C PRO A 34 0.35 19.79 -3.69
N SER A 35 0.06 20.62 -2.67
CA SER A 35 0.89 20.80 -1.49
C SER A 35 1.03 19.53 -0.63
N LEU A 36 0.15 18.54 -0.80
CA LEU A 36 0.23 17.25 -0.11
C LEU A 36 1.33 16.33 -0.70
N LYS A 37 1.80 16.57 -1.92
CA LYS A 37 2.85 15.76 -2.56
C LYS A 37 4.12 15.58 -1.70
N PRO A 38 4.73 16.65 -1.15
CA PRO A 38 5.86 16.50 -0.23
C PRO A 38 5.45 15.80 1.08
N PHE A 39 4.27 16.11 1.61
CA PHE A 39 3.77 15.54 2.86
C PHE A 39 3.63 14.01 2.81
N ILE A 40 3.20 13.45 1.67
CA ILE A 40 3.09 11.98 1.52
C ILE A 40 4.45 11.31 1.71
N ARG A 41 5.55 11.91 1.24
CA ARG A 41 6.91 11.36 1.47
C ARG A 41 7.28 11.35 2.94
N GLU A 42 6.89 12.38 3.68
CA GLU A 42 7.17 12.51 5.12
C GLU A 42 6.42 11.44 5.94
N VAL A 43 5.16 11.17 5.61
CA VAL A 43 4.33 10.21 6.37
C VAL A 43 4.41 8.78 5.85
N PHE A 44 5.07 8.53 4.71
CA PHE A 44 5.05 7.22 4.03
C PHE A 44 5.51 6.07 4.94
N LEU A 45 6.62 6.26 5.66
CA LEU A 45 7.15 5.25 6.59
C LEU A 45 6.17 4.98 7.74
N GLU A 46 5.55 6.01 8.32
CA GLU A 46 4.58 5.86 9.40
C GLU A 46 3.33 5.09 8.92
N CYS A 47 2.81 5.46 7.75
CA CYS A 47 1.71 4.78 7.08
C CYS A 47 2.05 3.30 6.82
N TYR A 48 3.28 3.02 6.40
CA TYR A 48 3.76 1.66 6.22
C TYR A 48 3.79 0.86 7.52
N GLN A 49 4.30 1.41 8.63
CA GLN A 49 4.29 0.70 9.92
C GLN A 49 2.87 0.38 10.39
N LYS A 50 1.90 1.27 10.14
CA LYS A 50 0.47 1.00 10.38
C LYS A 50 -0.04 -0.12 9.46
N ALA A 51 0.33 -0.08 8.18
CA ALA A 51 -0.06 -1.10 7.20
C ALA A 51 0.51 -2.49 7.55
N ARG A 52 1.74 -2.59 8.06
CA ARG A 52 2.32 -3.86 8.55
C ARG A 52 1.46 -4.49 9.64
N ARG A 53 1.05 -3.72 10.64
CA ARG A 53 0.18 -4.20 11.72
C ARG A 53 -1.16 -4.68 11.20
N LYS A 54 -1.80 -3.88 10.33
CA LYS A 54 -3.07 -4.26 9.68
C LYS A 54 -2.94 -5.54 8.86
N ALA A 55 -1.88 -5.65 8.06
CA ALA A 55 -1.62 -6.82 7.24
C ALA A 55 -1.42 -8.08 8.10
N SER A 56 -0.67 -8.00 9.20
CA SER A 56 -0.51 -9.11 10.14
C SER A 56 -1.84 -9.60 10.69
N ILE A 57 -2.71 -8.68 11.16
CA ILE A 57 -4.04 -9.02 11.67
C ILE A 57 -4.92 -9.66 10.58
N GLU A 58 -4.96 -9.06 9.39
CA GLU A 58 -5.86 -9.49 8.32
C GLU A 58 -5.43 -10.80 7.65
N THR A 59 -4.13 -11.05 7.60
CA THR A 59 -3.55 -12.25 6.96
C THR A 59 -3.34 -13.41 7.92
N ASP A 60 -3.47 -13.17 9.22
CA ASP A 60 -3.11 -14.09 10.30
C ASP A 60 -1.64 -14.56 10.22
N LEU A 61 -0.77 -13.73 9.63
CA LEU A 61 0.67 -13.97 9.56
C LEU A 61 1.40 -13.19 10.66
N PRO A 62 2.51 -13.73 11.22
CA PRO A 62 3.32 -13.01 12.18
C PRO A 62 3.76 -11.64 11.65
N ILE A 63 3.79 -10.62 12.51
CA ILE A 63 4.24 -9.27 12.12
C ILE A 63 5.66 -9.24 11.55
N ASN A 64 6.50 -10.19 11.97
CA ASN A 64 7.87 -10.36 11.49
C ASN A 64 7.97 -10.88 10.05
N THR A 65 6.87 -11.40 9.48
CA THR A 65 6.79 -11.78 8.06
C THR A 65 6.88 -10.55 7.16
N PHE A 66 6.46 -9.39 7.65
CA PHE A 66 6.52 -8.12 6.92
C PHE A 66 7.79 -7.37 7.34
N PRO A 67 8.66 -6.92 6.42
CA PRO A 67 9.91 -6.24 6.77
C PRO A 67 9.66 -4.93 7.52
N ILE A 68 10.56 -4.54 8.42
CA ILE A 68 10.47 -3.23 9.09
C ILE A 68 10.73 -2.10 8.10
N GLU A 69 11.66 -2.32 7.18
CA GLU A 69 11.98 -1.41 6.09
C GLU A 69 10.91 -1.45 5.01
N LEU A 70 10.78 -0.35 4.27
CA LEU A 70 9.85 -0.21 3.16
C LEU A 70 10.25 -1.15 2.00
N PRO A 71 9.44 -2.17 1.67
CA PRO A 71 9.71 -3.06 0.55
C PRO A 71 9.20 -2.50 -0.78
N PHE A 72 8.64 -1.28 -0.75
CA PHE A 72 8.06 -0.58 -1.88
C PHE A 72 8.50 0.88 -1.84
N THR A 73 8.77 1.44 -3.00
CA THR A 73 8.92 2.87 -3.20
C THR A 73 7.56 3.58 -3.18
N LEU A 74 7.55 4.89 -2.95
CA LEU A 74 6.30 5.65 -3.01
C LEU A 74 5.71 5.61 -4.42
N GLU A 75 6.57 5.69 -5.43
CA GLU A 75 6.23 5.64 -6.84
C GLU A 75 5.53 4.32 -7.20
N GLU A 76 6.01 3.18 -6.71
CA GLU A 76 5.34 1.87 -6.89
C GLU A 76 3.98 1.80 -6.18
N VAL A 77 3.87 2.33 -4.97
CA VAL A 77 2.59 2.31 -4.23
C VAL A 77 1.53 3.15 -4.93
N LEU A 78 1.92 4.27 -5.53
CA LEU A 78 1.03 5.18 -6.25
C LEU A 78 0.78 4.78 -7.72
N ASN A 79 1.58 3.89 -8.29
CA ASN A 79 1.41 3.44 -9.66
C ASN A 79 0.20 2.49 -9.80
N LEU A 80 -0.81 2.89 -10.58
CA LEU A 80 -2.04 2.13 -10.85
C LEU A 80 -1.77 0.72 -11.39
N GLU A 81 -0.78 0.58 -12.28
CA GLU A 81 -0.46 -0.70 -12.93
C GLU A 81 0.46 -1.59 -12.06
N TYR A 82 1.05 -1.05 -10.99
CA TYR A 82 1.97 -1.82 -10.16
C TYR A 82 1.23 -2.80 -9.27
N LEU A 83 1.64 -4.06 -9.31
CA LEU A 83 1.20 -5.11 -8.39
C LEU A 83 2.45 -5.82 -7.84
N PRO A 84 2.53 -6.01 -6.51
CA PRO A 84 3.71 -6.61 -5.91
C PRO A 84 3.69 -8.12 -6.13
N GLU A 85 4.82 -8.66 -6.59
CA GLU A 85 5.05 -10.10 -6.74
C GLU A 85 5.28 -10.80 -5.40
#